data_AF-A0A2P4Y710-F1
#
_entry.id   AF-A0A2P4Y710-F1
#
_cell.length_a   1.000
_cell.length_b   1.000
_cell.length_c   1.000
_cell.angle_alpha   90.00
_cell.angle_beta   90.00
_cell.angle_gamma   90.00
#
_symmetry.space_group_name_H-M   'P 1'
#
loop_
_entity.id
_entity.type
_entity.pdbx_description
1 polymer ?
#
loop_
_entity_poly.entity_id
_entity_poly.type
_entity_poly.pdbx_seq_one_letter_code
_entity_poly.pdbx_strand_id
1 'polypeptide(L)'
;MSDRCVRAGINPPSPSKSCVPDIPPRQVSKAPNGHTKLYYQGFAYTKANASGVKITYRCSSYRKGCRAQFAFMAATMSYDFTGMALHTCRTNTMHRDVTTDDTGHCIDASNSIMKEVDKLVVDTNTTQGVIWLAIVDKFYMQSGPPVRGVSKHAVENRVKYIRGKQLGGNRNRTIENPPLSKVKGSVQGFFQFQFSWHDDIKSQKDTTGIDRVVGWAHPELRNLLRFENLSWFMDGTFRCAPEGFKQCVSIMIYDPSSELYIPAVFTPITAMTNESYLKLLRCVEACVGCRLTPKEVVCEFEGALIGAIRDFFPDIRIIDCLFHFKQACRRKMKSYRIPKEEAKLAMAPNVVDVLTVIESSKIAVQGIAWVKKKIQELCECKGVGYSRDKW
;
A
#
# COMPACT_ATOMS: atom_id res chain seq x y z
N MET A 1 61.16 1.92 27.08
CA MET A 1 61.68 1.49 25.76
C MET A 1 60.56 1.65 24.76
N SER A 2 60.83 2.50 23.78
CA SER A 2 59.97 2.94 22.69
C SER A 2 59.90 1.90 21.59
N ASP A 3 58.72 1.64 21.02
CA ASP A 3 58.58 1.09 19.66
C ASP A 3 57.28 1.64 19.05
N ARG A 4 57.36 2.74 18.30
CA ARG A 4 57.52 2.82 16.82
C ARG A 4 56.37 2.21 16.03
N CYS A 5 55.43 3.10 15.74
CA CYS A 5 54.50 3.04 14.62
C CYS A 5 55.28 2.91 13.30
N VAL A 6 54.96 1.90 12.47
CA VAL A 6 55.28 1.88 11.03
C VAL A 6 53.95 1.80 10.28
N ARG A 7 53.59 2.90 9.62
CA ARG A 7 52.48 2.96 8.65
C ARG A 7 52.99 2.42 7.32
N ALA A 8 52.49 1.26 6.90
CA ALA A 8 52.61 0.80 5.51
C ALA A 8 51.50 1.48 4.69
N GLY A 9 51.88 2.39 3.79
CA GLY A 9 50.98 2.97 2.80
C GLY A 9 50.69 1.96 1.70
N ILE A 10 49.42 1.59 1.56
CA ILE A 10 48.92 0.86 0.39
C ILE A 10 48.10 1.86 -0.42
N ASN A 11 48.65 2.31 -1.54
CA ASN A 11 47.90 3.08 -2.54
C ASN A 11 46.91 2.13 -3.24
N PRO A 12 45.62 2.50 -3.39
CA PRO A 12 44.70 1.73 -4.20
C PRO A 12 45.05 1.83 -5.70
N PRO A 13 44.84 0.76 -6.50
CA PRO A 13 45.19 0.75 -7.91
C PRO A 13 44.28 1.69 -8.71
N SER A 14 44.89 2.42 -9.64
CA SER A 14 44.21 3.24 -10.65
C SER A 14 43.25 2.40 -11.50
N PRO A 15 42.01 2.86 -11.76
CA PRO A 15 41.06 2.11 -12.58
C PRO A 15 41.54 2.05 -14.04
N SER A 16 41.57 0.84 -14.57
CA SER A 16 41.83 0.52 -15.96
C SER A 16 40.79 1.16 -16.88
N LYS A 17 41.25 1.75 -17.98
CA LYS A 17 40.40 2.26 -19.06
C LYS A 17 39.66 1.08 -19.70
N SER A 18 38.38 0.90 -19.37
CA SER A 18 37.50 -0.01 -20.08
C SER A 18 37.08 0.61 -21.42
N CYS A 19 37.47 -0.03 -22.53
CA CYS A 19 36.92 0.25 -23.85
C CYS A 19 35.42 -0.07 -23.85
N VAL A 20 34.58 0.95 -23.83
CA VAL A 20 33.14 0.82 -24.11
C VAL A 20 32.93 1.14 -25.58
N PRO A 21 32.31 0.27 -26.38
CA PRO A 21 32.00 0.59 -27.78
C PRO A 21 31.00 1.75 -27.84
N ASP A 22 31.27 2.72 -28.72
CA ASP A 22 30.42 3.88 -28.99
C ASP A 22 29.01 3.43 -29.38
N ILE A 23 28.07 3.56 -28.45
CA ILE A 23 26.63 3.43 -28.72
C ILE A 23 26.19 4.75 -29.35
N PRO A 24 25.66 4.77 -30.58
CA PRO A 24 25.23 6.00 -31.22
C PRO A 24 24.16 6.67 -30.35
N PRO A 25 24.13 8.01 -30.27
CA PRO A 25 23.21 8.72 -29.40
C PRO A 25 21.80 8.28 -29.73
N ARG A 26 21.16 7.63 -28.75
CA ARG A 26 19.76 7.24 -28.80
C ARG A 26 18.99 8.51 -29.15
N GLN A 27 18.38 8.53 -30.35
CA GLN A 27 17.50 9.63 -30.74
C GLN A 27 16.51 9.83 -29.60
N VAL A 28 16.67 10.95 -28.88
CA VAL A 28 15.72 11.39 -27.90
C VAL A 28 14.47 11.66 -28.72
N SER A 29 13.56 10.69 -28.76
CA SER A 29 12.20 10.93 -29.22
C SER A 29 11.72 12.14 -28.42
N LYS A 30 11.49 13.25 -29.12
CA LYS A 30 10.99 14.48 -28.52
C LYS A 30 9.82 14.09 -27.61
N ALA A 31 9.92 14.44 -26.33
CA ALA A 31 8.78 14.31 -25.43
C ALA A 31 7.57 14.91 -26.14
N PRO A 32 6.42 14.20 -26.22
CA PRO A 32 5.27 14.75 -26.93
C PRO A 32 4.87 16.04 -26.24
N ASN A 33 5.06 17.18 -26.92
CA ASN A 33 4.63 18.49 -26.46
C ASN A 33 3.14 18.38 -26.11
N GLY A 34 2.82 18.41 -24.81
CA GLY A 34 1.48 18.21 -24.25
C GLY A 34 0.43 19.24 -24.70
N HIS A 35 0.76 20.16 -25.61
CA HIS A 35 -0.09 21.20 -26.17
C HIS A 35 -1.03 20.73 -27.30
N THR A 36 -1.20 19.42 -27.51
CA THR A 36 -1.91 18.88 -28.69
C THR A 36 -3.40 18.59 -28.47
N LYS A 37 -3.92 18.74 -27.25
CA LYS A 37 -5.30 18.39 -26.91
C LYS A 37 -6.19 19.63 -26.83
N LEU A 38 -7.34 19.53 -27.50
CA LEU A 38 -8.39 20.52 -27.48
C LEU A 38 -9.60 19.92 -26.75
N TYR A 39 -10.30 20.72 -25.95
CA TYR A 39 -11.45 20.28 -25.18
C TYR A 39 -12.68 21.07 -25.62
N TYR A 40 -13.78 20.36 -25.86
CA TYR A 40 -15.06 20.97 -26.22
C TYR A 40 -16.19 20.13 -25.61
N GLN A 41 -17.13 20.77 -24.90
CA GLN A 41 -18.25 20.13 -24.21
C GLN A 41 -17.84 18.89 -23.37
N GLY A 42 -16.69 18.98 -22.69
CA GLY A 42 -16.15 17.92 -21.83
C GLY A 42 -15.48 16.75 -22.56
N PHE A 43 -15.42 16.79 -23.89
CA PHE A 43 -14.75 15.79 -24.71
C PHE A 43 -13.37 16.26 -25.16
N ALA A 44 -12.40 15.35 -25.15
CA ALA A 44 -11.04 15.62 -25.59
C ALA A 44 -10.88 15.29 -27.07
N TYR A 45 -10.28 16.20 -27.83
CA TYR A 45 -9.97 16.09 -29.25
C TYR A 45 -8.47 16.20 -29.48
N THR A 46 -8.01 15.59 -30.57
CA THR A 46 -6.63 15.62 -31.03
C THR A 46 -6.60 16.05 -32.48
N LYS A 47 -5.55 16.78 -32.86
CA LYS A 47 -5.31 17.17 -34.26
C LYS A 47 -5.22 15.91 -35.13
N ALA A 48 -6.02 15.86 -36.20
CA ALA A 48 -6.03 14.79 -37.18
C ALA A 48 -5.18 15.18 -38.39
N ASN A 49 -5.58 16.25 -39.09
CA ASN A 49 -4.95 16.74 -40.31
C ASN A 49 -4.83 18.27 -40.24
N ALA A 50 -3.87 18.85 -40.97
CA ALA A 50 -3.79 20.28 -41.20
C ALA A 50 -3.39 20.59 -42.63
N SER A 51 -4.08 21.57 -43.22
CA SER A 51 -3.74 22.20 -44.48
C SER A 51 -3.70 23.72 -44.30
N GLY A 52 -3.31 24.46 -45.33
CA GLY A 52 -3.41 25.92 -45.34
C GLY A 52 -4.85 26.45 -45.24
N VAL A 53 -5.86 25.59 -45.46
CA VAL A 53 -7.28 25.96 -45.44
C VAL A 53 -7.93 25.65 -44.10
N LYS A 54 -7.65 24.48 -43.52
CA LYS A 54 -8.28 24.05 -42.27
C LYS A 54 -7.42 23.12 -41.44
N ILE A 55 -7.70 23.08 -40.15
CA ILE A 55 -7.16 22.09 -39.21
C ILE A 55 -8.31 21.24 -38.70
N THR A 56 -8.24 19.93 -38.91
CA THR A 56 -9.29 19.00 -38.45
C THR A 56 -8.91 18.40 -37.10
N TYR A 57 -9.86 18.40 -36.17
CA TYR A 57 -9.76 17.81 -34.85
C TYR A 57 -10.74 16.63 -34.74
N ARG A 58 -10.24 15.49 -34.27
CA ARG A 58 -11.06 14.28 -34.05
C ARG A 58 -11.07 13.89 -32.58
N CYS A 59 -12.16 13.28 -32.13
CA CYS A 59 -12.29 12.79 -30.78
C CYS A 59 -11.10 11.89 -30.40
N SER A 60 -10.56 12.06 -29.20
CA SER A 60 -9.43 11.26 -28.69
C SER A 60 -9.76 9.77 -28.59
N SER A 61 -11.04 9.40 -28.60
CA SER A 61 -11.52 8.02 -28.58
C SER A 61 -11.79 7.45 -29.97
N TYR A 62 -11.23 8.05 -31.04
CA TYR A 62 -11.44 7.59 -32.42
C TYR A 62 -11.06 6.11 -32.66
N ARG A 63 -10.04 5.61 -31.95
CA ARG A 63 -9.64 4.18 -32.02
C ARG A 63 -10.66 3.22 -31.41
N LYS A 64 -11.61 3.74 -30.63
CA LYS A 64 -12.75 3.00 -30.06
C LYS A 64 -14.04 3.18 -30.88
N GLY A 65 -13.94 3.70 -32.10
CA GLY A 65 -15.07 3.86 -33.02
C GLY A 65 -15.80 5.22 -32.94
N CYS A 66 -15.32 6.19 -32.15
CA CYS A 66 -15.95 7.51 -32.08
C CYS A 66 -15.56 8.38 -33.30
N ARG A 67 -16.56 8.81 -34.06
CA ARG A 67 -16.37 9.58 -35.32
C ARG A 67 -16.53 11.09 -35.17
N ALA A 68 -16.80 11.59 -33.96
CA ALA A 68 -16.96 13.02 -33.70
C ALA A 68 -15.69 13.80 -34.09
N GLN A 69 -15.87 14.83 -34.90
CA GLN A 69 -14.81 15.69 -35.41
C GLN A 69 -15.36 17.08 -35.74
N PHE A 70 -14.51 18.09 -35.72
CA PHE A 70 -14.80 19.45 -36.19
C PHE A 70 -13.54 20.06 -36.81
N ALA A 71 -13.66 21.21 -37.45
CA ALA A 71 -12.54 21.89 -38.09
C ALA A 71 -12.34 23.30 -37.55
N PHE A 72 -11.10 23.77 -37.58
CA PHE A 72 -10.78 25.20 -37.51
C PHE A 72 -10.52 25.69 -38.93
N MET A 73 -11.23 26.72 -39.36
CA MET A 73 -11.16 27.28 -40.71
C MET A 73 -10.26 28.51 -40.72
N ALA A 74 -9.20 28.50 -41.53
CA ALA A 74 -8.22 29.59 -41.57
C ALA A 74 -8.81 30.88 -42.15
N ALA A 75 -9.74 30.77 -43.11
CA ALA A 75 -10.33 31.94 -43.78
C ALA A 75 -11.22 32.78 -42.84
N THR A 76 -11.96 32.12 -41.95
CA THR A 76 -12.91 32.76 -41.02
C THR A 76 -12.34 32.88 -39.61
N MET A 77 -11.16 32.30 -39.35
CA MET A 77 -10.55 32.21 -38.02
C MET A 77 -11.49 31.64 -36.95
N SER A 78 -12.42 30.77 -37.35
CA SER A 78 -13.47 30.23 -36.51
C SER A 78 -13.51 28.70 -36.52
N TYR A 79 -14.17 28.14 -35.50
CA TYR A 79 -14.41 26.70 -35.42
C TYR A 79 -15.72 26.34 -36.12
N ASP A 80 -15.62 25.43 -37.07
CA ASP A 80 -16.75 24.87 -37.80
C ASP A 80 -17.13 23.51 -37.21
N PHE A 81 -18.30 23.47 -36.58
CA PHE A 81 -18.91 22.28 -36.01
C PHE A 81 -19.98 21.66 -36.92
N THR A 82 -20.19 22.23 -38.11
CA THR A 82 -21.20 21.77 -39.07
C THR A 82 -20.85 20.36 -39.52
N GLY A 83 -21.64 19.38 -39.08
CA GLY A 83 -21.39 17.95 -39.34
C GLY A 83 -20.59 17.21 -38.26
N MET A 84 -20.43 17.77 -37.06
CA MET A 84 -19.89 17.02 -35.93
C MET A 84 -20.82 15.87 -35.54
N ALA A 85 -20.40 14.63 -35.80
CA ALA A 85 -21.14 13.44 -35.41
C ALA A 85 -21.29 13.34 -33.88
N LEU A 86 -22.42 12.78 -33.44
CA LEU A 86 -22.65 12.46 -32.03
C LEU A 86 -21.53 11.59 -31.46
N HIS A 87 -21.16 11.86 -30.21
CA HIS A 87 -20.21 11.03 -29.51
C HIS A 87 -20.81 9.65 -29.19
N THR A 88 -20.10 8.59 -29.58
CA THR A 88 -20.40 7.19 -29.20
C THR A 88 -19.53 6.68 -28.05
N CYS A 89 -18.61 7.52 -27.55
CA CYS A 89 -17.63 7.13 -26.53
C CYS A 89 -18.13 7.26 -25.08
N ARG A 90 -19.34 7.78 -24.86
CA ARG A 90 -20.04 7.90 -23.55
C ARG A 90 -21.55 7.81 -23.73
N THR A 91 -22.27 7.30 -22.73
CA THR A 91 -23.68 6.88 -22.77
C THR A 91 -24.72 7.97 -22.45
N ASN A 92 -24.38 9.26 -22.47
CA ASN A 92 -25.36 10.34 -22.25
C ASN A 92 -24.92 11.61 -23.00
N THR A 93 -25.25 11.68 -24.30
CA THR A 93 -24.68 12.65 -25.26
C THR A 93 -25.75 13.58 -25.82
N MET A 94 -26.36 14.37 -24.94
CA MET A 94 -26.96 15.63 -25.35
C MET A 94 -25.81 16.63 -25.53
N HIS A 95 -25.52 17.03 -26.76
CA HIS A 95 -24.78 18.27 -26.96
C HIS A 95 -25.61 19.38 -26.32
N ARG A 96 -25.03 20.19 -25.44
CA ARG A 96 -25.66 21.48 -25.11
C ARG A 96 -25.74 22.26 -26.42
N ASP A 97 -26.86 22.93 -26.68
CA ASP A 97 -27.10 23.67 -27.93
C ASP A 97 -25.85 24.43 -28.34
N VAL A 98 -25.42 24.23 -29.58
CA VAL A 98 -24.25 24.90 -30.15
C VAL A 98 -24.59 26.37 -30.20
N THR A 99 -24.21 27.13 -29.17
CA THR A 99 -24.24 28.58 -29.23
C THR A 99 -23.20 28.98 -30.26
N THR A 100 -23.65 29.39 -31.43
CA THR A 100 -22.88 30.09 -32.45
C THR A 100 -22.52 31.47 -31.91
N ASP A 101 -21.73 31.50 -30.83
CA ASP A 101 -21.15 32.73 -30.35
C ASP A 101 -19.89 32.95 -31.19
N ASP A 102 -20.03 33.83 -32.17
CA ASP A 102 -19.18 34.00 -33.37
C ASP A 102 -17.81 34.66 -33.06
N THR A 103 -17.41 34.66 -31.79
CA THR A 103 -16.22 35.35 -31.29
C THR A 103 -15.49 34.47 -30.31
N GLY A 104 -14.47 33.74 -30.76
CA GLY A 104 -13.75 32.89 -29.83
C GLY A 104 -12.52 32.20 -30.38
N HIS A 105 -11.40 32.92 -30.43
CA HIS A 105 -10.09 32.28 -30.51
C HIS A 105 -9.95 31.22 -29.40
N CYS A 106 -9.31 30.10 -29.70
CA CYS A 106 -9.04 29.06 -28.71
C CYS A 106 -8.20 29.62 -27.55
N ILE A 107 -8.77 29.56 -26.34
CA ILE A 107 -8.11 30.01 -25.11
C ILE A 107 -7.23 28.88 -24.59
N ASP A 108 -5.96 29.18 -24.31
CA ASP A 108 -5.08 28.26 -23.58
C ASP A 108 -5.28 28.42 -22.06
N ALA A 109 -6.11 27.54 -21.50
CA ALA A 109 -6.41 27.51 -20.07
C ALA A 109 -5.39 26.71 -19.26
N SER A 110 -4.31 26.17 -19.86
CA SER A 110 -3.41 25.22 -19.21
C SER A 110 -2.83 25.75 -17.89
N ASN A 111 -2.41 27.01 -17.85
CA ASN A 111 -1.87 27.66 -16.65
C ASN A 111 -2.95 27.87 -15.58
N SER A 112 -4.14 28.34 -15.98
CA SER A 112 -5.28 28.57 -15.09
C SER A 112 -5.77 27.25 -14.47
N ILE A 113 -5.81 26.18 -15.26
CA ILE A 113 -6.17 24.84 -14.78
C ILE A 113 -5.14 24.34 -13.77
N MET A 114 -3.83 24.48 -14.05
CA MET A 114 -2.80 24.05 -13.10
C MET A 114 -2.86 24.84 -11.78
N LYS A 115 -3.12 26.16 -11.83
CA LYS A 115 -3.35 26.97 -10.63
C LYS A 115 -4.59 26.50 -9.84
N GLU A 116 -5.68 26.18 -10.53
CA GLU A 116 -6.89 25.65 -9.88
C GLU A 116 -6.63 24.27 -9.27
N VAL A 117 -5.90 23.38 -9.96
CA VAL A 117 -5.51 22.09 -9.41
C VAL A 117 -4.68 22.27 -8.14
N ASP A 118 -3.69 23.16 -8.17
CA ASP A 118 -2.87 23.46 -7.00
C ASP A 118 -3.74 23.94 -5.82
N LYS A 119 -4.67 24.87 -6.10
CA LYS A 119 -5.65 25.35 -5.11
C LYS A 119 -6.51 24.21 -4.55
N LEU A 120 -7.16 23.42 -5.40
CA LEU A 120 -8.02 22.31 -4.96
C LEU A 120 -7.27 21.24 -4.17
N VAL A 121 -5.98 21.04 -4.44
CA VAL A 121 -5.14 20.11 -3.67
C VAL A 121 -4.83 20.65 -2.28
N VAL A 122 -4.62 21.96 -2.15
CA VAL A 122 -4.37 22.62 -0.85
C VAL A 122 -5.66 22.73 -0.05
N ASP A 123 -6.76 23.12 -0.68
CA ASP A 123 -8.03 23.45 -0.03
C ASP A 123 -8.87 22.21 0.25
N THR A 124 -8.59 21.07 -0.40
CA THR A 124 -9.39 19.85 -0.28
C THR A 124 -8.57 18.58 -0.15
N ASN A 125 -9.05 17.64 0.67
CA ASN A 125 -8.52 16.28 0.76
C ASN A 125 -9.30 15.29 -0.13
N THR A 126 -9.73 15.70 -1.33
CA THR A 126 -10.53 14.84 -2.23
C THR A 126 -9.66 13.95 -3.13
N THR A 127 -10.23 12.96 -3.83
CA THR A 127 -9.41 12.09 -4.71
C THR A 127 -8.99 12.83 -5.99
N GLN A 128 -7.93 12.34 -6.64
CA GLN A 128 -7.50 12.85 -7.96
C GLN A 128 -8.64 12.84 -9.00
N GLY A 129 -9.49 11.80 -8.95
CA GLY A 129 -10.64 11.68 -9.83
C GLY A 129 -11.69 12.77 -9.59
N VAL A 130 -11.96 13.10 -8.33
CA VAL A 130 -12.89 14.19 -7.97
C VAL A 130 -12.34 15.54 -8.40
N ILE A 131 -11.06 15.80 -8.18
CA ILE A 131 -10.38 17.03 -8.66
C ILE A 131 -10.47 17.11 -10.18
N TRP A 132 -10.23 16.01 -10.91
CA TRP A 132 -10.39 15.99 -12.36
C TRP A 132 -11.81 16.32 -12.81
N LEU A 133 -12.83 15.79 -12.15
CA LEU A 133 -14.23 16.09 -12.48
C LEU A 133 -14.55 17.58 -12.24
N ALA A 134 -14.06 18.16 -11.15
CA ALA A 134 -14.19 19.60 -10.88
C ALA A 134 -13.51 20.45 -11.97
N ILE A 135 -12.33 20.05 -12.46
CA ILE A 135 -11.67 20.72 -13.59
C ILE A 135 -12.46 20.58 -14.89
N VAL A 136 -13.01 19.40 -15.17
CA VAL A 136 -13.84 19.18 -16.37
C VAL A 136 -15.06 20.09 -16.34
N ASP A 137 -15.76 20.14 -15.21
CA ASP A 137 -16.95 20.97 -15.04
C ASP A 137 -16.61 22.46 -15.18
N LYS A 138 -15.56 22.91 -14.48
CA LYS A 138 -15.16 24.31 -14.45
C LYS A 138 -14.59 24.81 -15.79
N PHE A 139 -13.78 24.02 -16.51
CA PHE A 139 -13.02 24.51 -17.66
C PHE A 139 -13.41 23.91 -19.01
N TYR A 140 -14.01 22.71 -19.03
CA TYR A 140 -14.27 21.99 -20.28
C TYR A 140 -15.76 21.82 -20.62
N MET A 141 -16.65 22.03 -19.65
CA MET A 141 -18.11 21.98 -19.85
C MET A 141 -18.76 23.35 -20.04
N GLN A 142 -17.97 24.43 -20.09
CA GLN A 142 -18.47 25.77 -20.37
C GLN A 142 -19.01 25.88 -21.81
N SER A 143 -20.04 26.70 -22.01
CA SER A 143 -20.47 27.13 -23.34
C SER A 143 -19.45 28.10 -23.92
N GLY A 144 -19.09 27.95 -25.20
CA GLY A 144 -18.09 28.80 -25.86
C GLY A 144 -17.13 28.03 -26.77
N PRO A 145 -16.04 28.66 -27.22
CA PRO A 145 -15.09 28.05 -28.14
C PRO A 145 -14.30 26.90 -27.48
N PRO A 146 -13.73 25.98 -28.27
CA PRO A 146 -12.87 24.93 -27.76
C PRO A 146 -11.67 25.47 -26.98
N VAL A 147 -11.36 24.84 -25.86
CA VAL A 147 -10.30 25.24 -24.92
C VAL A 147 -9.07 24.37 -25.12
N ARG A 148 -7.88 24.96 -25.21
CA ARG A 148 -6.62 24.22 -25.07
C ARG A 148 -6.33 24.06 -23.59
N GLY A 149 -6.09 22.83 -23.16
CA GLY A 149 -5.93 22.53 -21.74
C GLY A 149 -5.09 21.29 -21.49
N VAL A 150 -5.09 20.86 -20.22
CA VAL A 150 -4.26 19.77 -19.73
C VAL A 150 -5.01 18.44 -19.67
N SER A 151 -4.27 17.35 -19.89
CA SER A 151 -4.84 16.00 -19.86
C SER A 151 -5.22 15.54 -18.45
N LYS A 152 -6.17 14.58 -18.36
CA LYS A 152 -6.50 13.90 -17.09
C LYS A 152 -5.25 13.40 -16.38
N HIS A 153 -4.36 12.72 -17.12
CA HIS A 153 -3.12 12.21 -16.58
C HIS A 153 -2.20 13.31 -16.03
N ALA A 154 -2.13 14.47 -16.69
CA ALA A 154 -1.35 15.61 -16.22
C ALA A 154 -1.91 16.18 -14.91
N VAL A 155 -3.24 16.31 -14.80
CA VAL A 155 -3.91 16.73 -13.55
C VAL A 155 -3.67 15.72 -12.43
N GLU A 156 -3.90 14.43 -12.68
CA GLU A 156 -3.67 13.37 -11.69
C GLU A 156 -2.22 13.32 -11.20
N ASN A 157 -1.25 13.50 -12.10
CA ASN A 157 0.17 13.57 -11.76
C ASN A 157 0.52 14.83 -10.95
N ARG A 158 -0.07 15.99 -11.29
CA ARG A 158 0.14 17.24 -10.53
C ARG A 158 -0.36 17.10 -9.09
N VAL A 159 -1.55 16.52 -8.92
CA VAL A 159 -2.11 16.22 -7.58
C VAL A 159 -1.18 15.27 -6.80
N LYS A 160 -0.70 14.19 -7.42
CA LYS A 160 0.27 13.26 -6.80
C LYS A 160 1.53 13.99 -6.35
N TYR A 161 2.07 14.85 -7.20
CA TYR A 161 3.30 15.58 -6.94
C TYR A 161 3.16 16.53 -5.75
N ILE A 162 2.10 17.35 -5.72
CA ILE A 162 1.89 18.34 -4.66
C ILE A 162 1.66 17.64 -3.32
N ARG A 163 0.82 16.60 -3.29
CA ARG A 163 0.60 15.80 -2.07
C ARG A 163 1.87 15.11 -1.59
N GLY A 164 2.66 14.56 -2.51
CA GLY A 164 3.97 14.00 -2.19
C GLY A 164 4.89 15.03 -1.54
N LYS A 165 4.90 16.27 -2.04
CA LYS A 165 5.69 17.37 -1.47
C LYS A 165 5.18 17.82 -0.09
N GLN A 166 3.87 17.95 0.10
CA GLN A 166 3.25 18.28 1.40
C GLN A 166 3.56 17.22 2.46
N LEU A 167 3.70 15.96 2.06
CA LEU A 167 4.00 14.83 2.94
C LEU A 167 5.51 14.58 3.13
N GLY A 168 6.36 15.55 2.81
CA GLY A 168 7.82 15.44 2.98
C GLY A 168 8.49 14.41 2.07
N GLY A 169 7.90 14.13 0.90
CA GLY A 169 8.42 13.14 -0.05
C GLY A 169 8.07 11.68 0.28
N ASN A 170 7.54 11.40 1.47
CA ASN A 170 7.14 10.05 1.86
C ASN A 170 5.73 9.74 1.33
N ARG A 171 5.66 9.10 0.17
CA ARG A 171 4.41 8.72 -0.52
C ARG A 171 3.47 7.90 0.38
N ASN A 172 4.01 7.19 1.37
CA ASN A 172 3.25 6.35 2.29
C ASN A 172 2.49 7.16 3.36
N ARG A 173 2.76 8.44 3.58
CA ARG A 173 1.93 9.23 4.52
C ARG A 173 0.55 9.59 3.96
N THR A 174 0.31 9.35 2.67
CA THR A 174 -1.00 9.59 2.04
C THR A 174 -2.08 8.68 2.64
N ILE A 175 -1.72 7.47 3.10
CA ILE A 175 -2.67 6.54 3.73
C ILE A 175 -3.03 6.92 5.17
N GLU A 176 -2.32 7.88 5.77
CA GLU A 176 -2.63 8.47 7.07
C GLU A 176 -3.65 9.64 6.95
N ASN A 177 -3.97 10.08 5.73
CA ASN A 177 -4.92 11.16 5.49
C ASN A 177 -6.35 10.59 5.43
N PRO A 178 -7.25 10.84 6.42
CA PRO A 178 -8.52 10.11 6.52
C PRO A 178 -9.43 10.23 5.28
N PRO A 179 -9.60 11.41 4.66
CA PRO A 179 -10.31 11.54 3.38
C PRO A 179 -9.75 10.72 2.20
N LEU A 180 -8.46 10.36 2.24
CA LEU A 180 -7.78 9.56 1.21
C LEU A 180 -7.69 8.07 1.58
N SER A 181 -8.06 7.73 2.81
CA SER A 181 -8.08 6.37 3.32
C SER A 181 -9.52 5.95 3.63
N LYS A 182 -10.33 5.86 2.56
CA LYS A 182 -11.73 5.42 2.62
C LYS A 182 -11.90 4.01 2.08
N VAL A 183 -12.94 3.33 2.54
CA VAL A 183 -13.40 2.08 1.94
C VAL A 183 -13.83 2.34 0.50
N LYS A 184 -13.45 1.45 -0.42
CA LYS A 184 -13.76 1.59 -1.86
C LYS A 184 -15.27 1.65 -2.07
N GLY A 185 -15.76 2.73 -2.69
CA GLY A 185 -17.19 2.92 -2.96
C GLY A 185 -18.01 3.38 -1.75
N SER A 186 -17.38 3.70 -0.62
CA SER A 186 -18.05 4.13 0.61
C SER A 186 -17.49 5.47 1.11
N VAL A 187 -18.31 6.19 1.88
CA VAL A 187 -17.87 7.41 2.59
C VAL A 187 -17.11 7.09 3.87
N GLN A 188 -17.19 5.84 4.34
CA GLN A 188 -16.58 5.41 5.60
C GLN A 188 -15.06 5.38 5.51
N GLY A 189 -14.40 5.84 6.58
CA GLY A 189 -12.94 5.80 6.72
C GLY A 189 -12.45 4.38 6.94
N PHE A 190 -11.40 3.99 6.23
CA PHE A 190 -10.60 2.80 6.49
C PHE A 190 -9.48 3.10 7.50
N PHE A 191 -8.91 4.31 7.46
CA PHE A 191 -8.08 4.82 8.55
C PHE A 191 -8.93 5.08 9.79
N GLN A 192 -8.53 4.53 10.93
CA GLN A 192 -9.31 4.58 12.17
C GLN A 192 -8.67 5.46 13.24
N PHE A 193 -7.37 5.33 13.47
CA PHE A 193 -6.70 6.05 14.53
C PHE A 193 -5.21 6.24 14.26
N GLN A 194 -4.65 7.24 14.91
CA GLN A 194 -3.22 7.46 15.05
C GLN A 194 -2.96 7.96 16.46
N PHE A 195 -1.98 7.38 17.12
CA PHE A 195 -1.51 7.81 18.41
C PHE A 195 0.01 7.91 18.39
N SER A 196 0.53 9.04 18.87
CA SER A 196 1.97 9.31 18.96
C SER A 196 2.31 9.68 20.39
N TRP A 197 3.47 9.23 20.88
CA TRP A 197 3.98 9.60 22.20
C TRP A 197 5.48 9.82 22.15
N HIS A 198 5.98 10.58 23.12
CA HIS A 198 7.42 10.77 23.32
C HIS A 198 7.97 9.62 24.15
N ASP A 199 9.10 9.07 23.73
CA ASP A 199 9.88 8.07 24.45
C ASP A 199 11.22 8.72 24.85
N ASP A 200 11.36 9.01 26.14
CA ASP A 200 12.53 9.69 26.72
C ASP A 200 13.82 8.86 26.60
N ILE A 201 13.72 7.53 26.49
CA ILE A 201 14.88 6.65 26.33
C ILE A 201 15.31 6.63 24.86
N LYS A 202 14.34 6.63 23.94
CA LYS A 202 14.58 6.69 22.50
C LYS A 202 15.10 8.06 22.06
N SER A 203 14.61 9.14 22.66
CA SER A 203 15.03 10.52 22.35
C SER A 203 16.52 10.77 22.61
N GLN A 204 17.14 9.97 23.47
CA GLN A 204 18.59 10.00 23.70
C GLN A 204 19.42 9.37 22.56
N LYS A 205 18.79 8.57 21.69
CA LYS A 205 19.47 7.79 20.63
C LYS A 205 19.02 8.17 19.22
N ASP A 206 17.84 8.74 19.07
CA ASP A 206 17.22 9.12 17.80
C ASP A 206 16.70 10.55 17.87
N THR A 207 16.89 11.30 16.80
CA THR A 207 16.63 12.76 16.71
C THR A 207 15.15 13.14 16.85
N THR A 208 14.22 12.18 16.76
CA THR A 208 12.78 12.46 16.86
C THR A 208 12.18 12.12 18.22
N GLY A 209 12.70 11.13 18.96
CA GLY A 209 12.16 10.70 20.25
C GLY A 209 10.68 10.27 20.24
N ILE A 210 10.06 10.10 19.08
CA ILE A 210 8.62 9.85 18.96
C ILE A 210 8.39 8.41 18.51
N ASP A 211 7.45 7.75 19.19
CA ASP A 211 6.85 6.51 18.75
C ASP A 211 5.38 6.69 18.40
N ARG A 212 4.89 5.79 17.54
CA ARG A 212 3.58 5.89 16.92
C ARG A 212 2.97 4.50 16.79
N VAL A 213 1.66 4.45 16.98
CA VAL A 213 0.78 3.40 16.49
C VAL A 213 -0.25 4.02 15.56
N VAL A 214 -0.49 3.37 14.43
CA VAL A 214 -1.48 3.81 13.45
C VAL A 214 -2.36 2.63 13.09
N GLY A 215 -3.67 2.83 13.00
CA GLY A 215 -4.65 1.76 12.84
C GLY A 215 -5.53 1.94 11.61
N TRP A 216 -5.66 0.86 10.84
CA TRP A 216 -6.61 0.77 9.72
C TRP A 216 -7.52 -0.43 9.91
N ALA A 217 -8.80 -0.26 9.61
CA ALA A 217 -9.80 -1.28 9.71
C ALA A 217 -10.96 -0.99 8.76
N HIS A 218 -11.57 -2.03 8.23
CA HIS A 218 -12.89 -1.88 7.63
C HIS A 218 -13.91 -1.70 8.77
N PRO A 219 -14.72 -0.64 8.81
CA PRO A 219 -15.59 -0.37 9.96
C PRO A 219 -16.55 -1.51 10.31
N GLU A 220 -17.03 -2.25 9.31
CA GLU A 220 -17.88 -3.43 9.55
C GLU A 220 -17.09 -4.61 10.14
N LEU A 221 -15.88 -4.89 9.65
CA LEU A 221 -15.07 -6.00 10.16
C LEU A 221 -14.52 -5.69 11.56
N ARG A 222 -14.18 -4.43 11.84
CA ARG A 222 -13.81 -3.96 13.17
C ARG A 222 -14.90 -4.26 14.21
N ASN A 223 -16.18 -4.23 13.82
CA ASN A 223 -17.28 -4.50 14.76
C ASN A 223 -17.24 -5.94 15.29
N LEU A 224 -16.52 -6.87 14.64
CA LEU A 224 -16.30 -8.21 15.19
C LEU A 224 -15.61 -8.19 16.56
N LEU A 225 -14.79 -7.15 16.83
CA LEU A 225 -14.12 -6.95 18.11
C LEU A 225 -15.09 -6.59 19.25
N ARG A 226 -16.35 -6.29 18.94
CA ARG A 226 -17.39 -6.00 19.95
C ARG A 226 -18.04 -7.26 20.49
N PHE A 227 -17.95 -8.37 19.78
CA PHE A 227 -18.59 -9.61 20.21
C PHE A 227 -17.75 -10.28 21.27
N GLU A 228 -18.43 -10.67 22.35
CA GLU A 228 -17.84 -11.48 23.39
C GLU A 228 -17.59 -12.90 22.88
N ASN A 229 -16.74 -13.63 23.59
CA ASN A 229 -16.51 -15.06 23.37
C ASN A 229 -15.93 -15.45 21.99
N LEU A 230 -15.37 -14.51 21.23
CA LEU A 230 -14.60 -14.81 20.01
C LEU A 230 -13.10 -14.95 20.31
N SER A 231 -12.45 -15.91 19.64
CA SER A 231 -11.00 -16.09 19.70
C SER A 231 -10.30 -15.05 18.82
N TRP A 232 -9.34 -14.35 19.40
CA TRP A 232 -8.54 -13.34 18.71
C TRP A 232 -7.19 -13.91 18.28
N PHE A 233 -6.67 -13.46 17.15
CA PHE A 233 -5.38 -13.88 16.62
C PHE A 233 -4.55 -12.63 16.33
N MET A 234 -3.44 -12.48 17.04
CA MET A 234 -2.53 -11.34 16.89
C MET A 234 -1.23 -11.79 16.25
N ASP A 235 -0.94 -11.27 15.06
CA ASP A 235 0.26 -11.62 14.29
C ASP A 235 1.02 -10.37 13.84
N GLY A 236 2.29 -10.31 14.19
CA GLY A 236 3.18 -9.22 13.89
C GLY A 236 4.07 -9.50 12.68
N THR A 237 3.83 -8.78 11.59
CA THR A 237 4.51 -9.01 10.31
C THR A 237 5.52 -7.90 9.97
N PHE A 238 6.76 -8.29 9.66
CA PHE A 238 7.83 -7.33 9.33
C PHE A 238 7.82 -6.91 7.85
N ARG A 239 7.50 -7.86 6.95
CA ARG A 239 7.68 -7.66 5.49
C ARG A 239 6.76 -6.62 4.88
N CYS A 240 5.61 -6.35 5.49
CA CYS A 240 4.67 -5.32 5.04
C CYS A 240 4.64 -4.08 5.94
N ALA A 241 5.57 -3.97 6.91
CA ALA A 241 5.71 -2.76 7.70
C ALA A 241 6.18 -1.62 6.78
N PRO A 242 5.47 -0.48 6.71
CA PRO A 242 5.93 0.67 5.95
C PRO A 242 7.25 1.23 6.50
N GLU A 243 8.00 1.95 5.66
CA GLU A 243 9.22 2.64 6.09
C GLU A 243 8.94 3.55 7.29
N GLY A 244 9.78 3.43 8.33
CA GLY A 244 9.62 4.10 9.62
C GLY A 244 8.88 3.30 10.68
N PHE A 245 8.23 2.19 10.32
CA PHE A 245 7.61 1.24 11.26
C PHE A 245 8.44 -0.04 11.38
N LYS A 246 8.47 -0.64 12.57
CA LYS A 246 9.21 -1.88 12.82
C LYS A 246 8.40 -3.12 12.45
N GLN A 247 7.10 -3.07 12.68
CA GLN A 247 6.20 -4.21 12.49
C GLN A 247 4.79 -3.72 12.16
N CYS A 248 4.04 -4.51 11.39
CA CYS A 248 2.59 -4.35 11.22
C CYS A 248 1.90 -5.49 11.97
N VAL A 249 1.22 -5.14 13.07
CA VAL A 249 0.43 -6.09 13.86
C VAL A 249 -0.95 -6.20 13.25
N SER A 250 -1.40 -7.40 12.95
CA SER A 250 -2.76 -7.69 12.54
C SER A 250 -3.55 -8.31 13.70
N ILE A 251 -4.78 -7.86 13.89
CA ILE A 251 -5.75 -8.48 14.79
C ILE A 251 -6.80 -9.13 13.91
N MET A 252 -6.86 -10.45 13.95
CA MET A 252 -7.82 -11.27 13.22
C MET A 252 -8.78 -11.94 14.19
N ILE A 253 -9.99 -12.18 13.74
CA ILE A 253 -11.05 -12.82 14.51
C ILE A 253 -11.51 -14.05 13.77
N TYR A 254 -11.57 -15.19 14.46
CA TYR A 254 -12.28 -16.33 13.90
C TYR A 254 -13.78 -16.10 14.06
N ASP A 255 -14.47 -15.97 12.93
CA ASP A 255 -15.92 -15.83 12.88
C ASP A 255 -16.56 -17.20 12.61
N PRO A 256 -17.24 -17.81 13.60
CA PRO A 256 -17.87 -19.11 13.43
C PRO A 256 -18.97 -19.13 12.37
N SER A 257 -19.57 -17.99 12.04
CA SER A 257 -20.66 -17.94 11.05
C SER A 257 -20.16 -18.10 9.62
N SER A 258 -18.99 -17.55 9.30
CA SER A 258 -18.33 -17.71 8.01
C SER A 258 -17.27 -18.81 8.00
N GLU A 259 -16.87 -19.33 9.17
CA GLU A 259 -15.73 -20.22 9.37
C GLU A 259 -14.39 -19.63 8.88
N LEU A 260 -14.28 -18.30 8.85
CA LEU A 260 -13.10 -17.58 8.36
C LEU A 260 -12.35 -16.86 9.47
N TYR A 261 -11.05 -16.68 9.23
CA TYR A 261 -10.21 -15.77 9.98
C TYR A 261 -10.27 -14.40 9.31
N ILE A 262 -10.99 -13.48 9.94
CA ILE A 262 -11.27 -12.16 9.39
C ILE A 262 -10.28 -11.15 9.97
N PRO A 263 -9.43 -10.50 9.17
CA PRO A 263 -8.58 -9.42 9.65
C PRO A 263 -9.44 -8.20 9.99
N ALA A 264 -9.61 -7.95 11.28
CA ALA A 264 -10.40 -6.84 11.79
C ALA A 264 -9.61 -5.53 11.76
N VAL A 265 -8.32 -5.56 12.14
CA VAL A 265 -7.49 -4.36 12.28
C VAL A 265 -6.05 -4.62 11.85
N PHE A 266 -5.43 -3.64 11.17
CA PHE A 266 -4.00 -3.59 10.85
C PHE A 266 -3.35 -2.39 11.53
N THR A 267 -2.27 -2.65 12.26
CA THR A 267 -1.61 -1.69 13.15
C THR A 267 -0.08 -1.68 13.01
N PRO A 268 0.46 -0.87 12.10
CA PRO A 268 1.85 -0.45 12.12
C PRO A 268 2.27 0.21 13.44
N ILE A 269 3.38 -0.29 14.01
CA ILE A 269 4.03 0.23 15.22
C ILE A 269 5.50 0.56 14.99
N THR A 270 5.99 1.64 15.59
CA THR A 270 7.40 2.08 15.49
C THR A 270 8.30 1.50 16.58
N ALA A 271 7.71 0.93 17.63
CA ALA A 271 8.39 0.26 18.73
C ALA A 271 7.68 -1.04 19.11
N MET A 272 8.46 -2.08 19.39
CA MET A 272 7.98 -3.43 19.76
C MET A 272 8.28 -3.66 21.25
N THR A 273 7.67 -2.85 22.10
CA THR A 273 7.81 -2.91 23.57
C THR A 273 6.44 -3.22 24.17
N ASN A 274 6.42 -3.73 25.39
CA ASN A 274 5.16 -3.98 26.11
C ASN A 274 4.26 -2.71 26.08
N GLU A 275 4.84 -1.55 26.42
CA GLU A 275 4.11 -0.28 26.42
C GLU A 275 3.50 0.08 25.05
N SER A 276 4.22 -0.17 23.95
CA SER A 276 3.70 0.04 22.60
C SER A 276 2.51 -0.84 22.28
N TYR A 277 2.56 -2.12 22.64
CA TYR A 277 1.44 -3.05 22.44
C TYR A 277 0.26 -2.71 23.36
N LEU A 278 0.51 -2.24 24.58
CA LEU A 278 -0.54 -1.78 25.48
C LEU A 278 -1.26 -0.55 24.91
N LYS A 279 -0.50 0.42 24.40
CA LYS A 279 -1.05 1.59 23.69
C LYS A 279 -1.82 1.19 22.43
N LEU A 280 -1.34 0.19 21.68
CA LEU A 280 -2.06 -0.38 20.54
C LEU A 280 -3.42 -0.91 20.98
N LEU A 281 -3.48 -1.76 22.02
CA LEU A 281 -4.74 -2.32 22.52
C LEU A 281 -5.69 -1.22 23.02
N ARG A 282 -5.18 -0.20 23.71
CA ARG A 282 -5.97 0.98 24.13
C ARG A 282 -6.55 1.74 22.94
N CYS A 283 -5.76 1.93 21.88
CA CYS A 283 -6.24 2.59 20.66
C CYS A 283 -7.33 1.75 19.97
N VAL A 284 -7.18 0.42 19.94
CA VAL A 284 -8.19 -0.49 19.40
C VAL A 284 -9.48 -0.43 20.23
N GLU A 285 -9.40 -0.47 21.55
CA GLU A 285 -10.54 -0.33 22.47
C GLU A 285 -11.30 0.99 22.23
N ALA A 286 -10.57 2.12 22.20
CA ALA A 286 -11.14 3.42 21.93
C ALA A 286 -11.78 3.50 20.52
N CYS A 287 -11.14 2.89 19.51
CA CYS A 287 -11.65 2.83 18.15
C CYS A 287 -12.92 1.99 18.02
N VAL A 288 -13.01 0.88 18.75
CA VAL A 288 -14.20 0.02 18.78
C VAL A 288 -15.33 0.70 19.56
N GLY A 289 -14.99 1.49 20.59
CA GLY A 289 -15.93 2.26 21.40
C GLY A 289 -16.60 1.46 22.52
N CYS A 290 -16.05 0.30 22.87
CA CYS A 290 -16.49 -0.50 24.01
C CYS A 290 -15.31 -1.30 24.58
N ARG A 291 -15.49 -1.83 25.80
CA ARG A 291 -14.53 -2.75 26.40
C ARG A 291 -14.34 -3.97 25.49
N LEU A 292 -13.09 -4.39 25.33
CA LEU A 292 -12.75 -5.57 24.56
C LEU A 292 -12.85 -6.83 25.44
N THR A 293 -13.55 -7.87 24.97
CA THR A 293 -13.83 -9.10 25.74
C THR A 293 -13.58 -10.37 24.91
N PRO A 294 -12.33 -10.59 24.44
CA PRO A 294 -11.97 -11.82 23.75
C PRO A 294 -12.17 -13.04 24.65
N LYS A 295 -12.47 -14.20 24.05
CA LYS A 295 -12.46 -15.50 24.76
C LYS A 295 -11.04 -15.91 25.15
N GLU A 296 -10.15 -15.78 24.19
CA GLU A 296 -8.74 -16.16 24.26
C GLU A 296 -7.99 -15.38 23.18
N VAL A 297 -6.68 -15.21 23.38
CA VAL A 297 -5.82 -14.54 22.40
C VAL A 297 -4.74 -15.53 21.98
N VAL A 298 -4.70 -15.82 20.68
CA VAL A 298 -3.64 -16.57 20.04
C VAL A 298 -2.60 -15.60 19.49
N CYS A 299 -1.34 -15.70 19.90
CA CYS A 299 -0.31 -14.78 19.44
C CYS A 299 1.03 -15.46 19.14
N GLU A 300 1.95 -14.71 18.52
CA GLU A 300 3.34 -15.13 18.38
C GLU A 300 4.11 -15.11 19.72
N PHE A 301 5.26 -15.79 19.77
CA PHE A 301 6.09 -15.96 20.96
C PHE A 301 6.91 -14.70 21.33
N GLU A 302 6.30 -13.52 21.17
CA GLU A 302 6.94 -12.26 21.49
C GLU A 302 6.61 -11.86 22.93
N GLY A 303 7.64 -11.82 23.80
CA GLY A 303 7.46 -11.53 25.23
C GLY A 303 6.84 -10.16 25.51
N ALA A 304 7.15 -9.15 24.69
CA ALA A 304 6.56 -7.82 24.81
C ALA A 304 5.05 -7.82 24.51
N LEU A 305 4.63 -8.52 23.45
CA LEU A 305 3.23 -8.69 23.08
C LEU A 305 2.48 -9.52 24.13
N ILE A 306 3.03 -10.65 24.55
CA ILE A 306 2.44 -11.52 25.59
C ILE A 306 2.28 -10.73 26.90
N GLY A 307 3.29 -9.97 27.29
CA GLY A 307 3.22 -9.11 28.47
C GLY A 307 2.07 -8.10 28.38
N ALA A 308 1.98 -7.38 27.26
CA ALA A 308 0.92 -6.38 27.08
C ALA A 308 -0.48 -7.01 27.05
N ILE A 309 -0.64 -8.21 26.47
CA ILE A 309 -1.91 -8.95 26.49
C ILE A 309 -2.30 -9.30 27.94
N ARG A 310 -1.35 -9.76 28.77
CA ARG A 310 -1.62 -10.04 30.19
C ARG A 310 -1.97 -8.77 30.97
N ASP A 311 -1.25 -7.68 30.72
CA ASP A 311 -1.48 -6.42 31.41
C ASP A 311 -2.85 -5.81 31.03
N PHE A 312 -3.27 -5.97 29.78
CA PHE A 312 -4.55 -5.46 29.28
C PHE A 312 -5.74 -6.40 29.60
N PHE A 313 -5.51 -7.71 29.57
CA PHE A 313 -6.50 -8.74 29.86
C PHE A 313 -5.95 -9.72 30.94
N PRO A 314 -6.05 -9.36 32.24
CA PRO A 314 -5.40 -10.11 33.33
C PRO A 314 -5.73 -11.60 33.38
N ASP A 315 -6.99 -11.96 33.10
CA ASP A 315 -7.49 -13.34 33.24
C ASP A 315 -7.62 -14.08 31.89
N ILE A 316 -7.08 -13.52 30.80
CA ILE A 316 -7.25 -14.12 29.47
C ILE A 316 -6.42 -15.38 29.30
N ARG A 317 -6.99 -16.37 28.63
CA ARG A 317 -6.21 -17.49 28.10
C ARG A 317 -5.38 -17.01 26.91
N ILE A 318 -4.06 -17.03 27.06
CA ILE A 318 -3.12 -16.81 25.96
C ILE A 318 -2.72 -18.17 25.38
N ILE A 319 -2.80 -18.31 24.06
CA ILE A 319 -2.42 -19.51 23.34
C ILE A 319 -1.28 -19.16 22.39
N ASP A 320 -0.20 -19.92 22.46
CA ASP A 320 0.89 -19.72 21.53
C ASP A 320 0.55 -20.26 20.14
N CYS A 321 0.93 -19.51 19.10
CA CYS A 321 0.62 -19.88 17.73
C CYS A 321 1.41 -21.12 17.24
N LEU A 322 0.71 -22.22 16.99
CA LEU A 322 1.29 -23.47 16.46
C LEU A 322 2.05 -23.27 15.14
N PHE A 323 1.56 -22.39 14.26
CA PHE A 323 2.25 -22.07 13.01
C PHE A 323 3.64 -21.47 13.26
N HIS A 324 3.75 -20.51 14.20
CA HIS A 324 5.01 -19.89 14.57
C HIS A 324 5.95 -20.89 15.26
N PHE A 325 5.43 -21.76 16.12
CA PHE A 325 6.19 -22.85 16.72
C PHE A 325 6.80 -23.75 15.65
N LYS A 326 5.96 -24.27 14.75
CA LYS A 326 6.39 -25.14 13.64
C LYS A 326 7.40 -24.44 12.74
N GLN A 327 7.19 -23.16 12.45
CA GLN A 327 8.12 -22.36 11.66
C GLN A 327 9.49 -22.22 12.35
N ALA A 328 9.51 -21.97 13.66
CA ALA A 328 10.75 -21.89 14.45
C ALA A 328 11.50 -23.24 14.47
N CYS A 329 10.80 -24.35 14.72
CA CYS A 329 11.35 -25.69 14.64
C CYS A 329 11.98 -25.95 13.26
N ARG A 330 11.27 -25.63 12.18
CA ARG A 330 11.77 -25.81 10.82
C ARG A 330 13.03 -24.98 10.52
N ARG A 331 13.10 -23.73 11.02
CA ARG A 331 14.30 -22.90 10.89
C ARG A 331 15.49 -23.51 11.63
N LYS A 332 15.28 -24.06 12.83
CA LYS A 332 16.32 -24.77 13.60
C LYS A 332 16.79 -26.05 12.92
N MET A 333 15.88 -26.88 12.41
CA MET A 333 16.25 -28.07 11.63
C MET A 333 17.14 -27.71 10.43
N LYS A 334 16.84 -26.61 9.73
CA LYS A 334 17.69 -26.09 8.65
C LYS A 334 19.07 -25.66 9.15
N SER A 335 19.14 -24.98 10.30
CA SER A 335 20.40 -24.58 10.94
C SER A 335 21.27 -25.78 11.32
N TYR A 336 20.66 -26.86 11.80
CA TYR A 336 21.35 -28.12 12.11
C TYR A 336 21.65 -28.97 10.87
N ARG A 337 21.29 -28.48 9.67
CA ARG A 337 21.48 -29.18 8.40
C ARG A 337 20.79 -30.56 8.38
N ILE A 338 19.61 -30.66 8.99
CA ILE A 338 18.74 -31.84 8.84
C ILE A 338 18.25 -31.88 7.38
N PRO A 339 18.37 -33.02 6.66
CA PRO A 339 17.88 -33.19 5.30
C PRO A 339 16.42 -32.75 5.13
N LYS A 340 16.09 -32.19 3.96
CA LYS A 340 14.76 -31.63 3.69
C LYS A 340 13.63 -32.65 3.85
N GLU A 341 13.86 -33.90 3.43
CA GLU A 341 12.88 -34.98 3.52
C GLU A 341 12.68 -35.45 4.97
N GLU A 342 13.76 -35.59 5.74
CA GLU A 342 13.67 -35.89 7.18
C GLU A 342 12.94 -34.77 7.94
N ALA A 343 13.28 -33.50 7.68
CA ALA A 343 12.58 -32.36 8.25
C ALA A 343 11.09 -32.30 7.82
N LYS A 344 10.74 -32.81 6.63
CA LYS A 344 9.34 -32.89 6.20
C LYS A 344 8.57 -33.93 7.02
N LEU A 345 9.19 -35.06 7.33
CA LEU A 345 8.61 -36.09 8.20
C LEU A 345 8.44 -35.59 9.64
N ALA A 346 9.46 -34.94 10.19
CA ALA A 346 9.38 -34.36 11.54
C ALA A 346 8.29 -33.26 11.67
N MET A 347 8.05 -32.52 10.59
CA MET A 347 7.04 -31.46 10.55
C MET A 347 5.63 -31.96 10.17
N ALA A 348 5.45 -33.26 9.92
CA ALA A 348 4.15 -33.84 9.64
C ALA A 348 3.20 -33.70 10.86
N PRO A 349 1.88 -33.71 10.63
CA PRO A 349 0.91 -33.71 11.73
C PRO A 349 1.15 -34.86 12.71
N ASN A 350 0.96 -34.60 14.00
CA ASN A 350 1.10 -35.56 15.09
C ASN A 350 2.53 -36.12 15.25
N VAL A 351 3.54 -35.29 15.01
CA VAL A 351 4.95 -35.64 15.25
C VAL A 351 5.53 -34.64 16.25
N VAL A 352 6.17 -33.55 15.81
CA VAL A 352 6.74 -32.54 16.72
C VAL A 352 5.65 -31.73 17.44
N ASP A 353 4.48 -31.55 16.82
CA ASP A 353 3.34 -30.84 17.40
C ASP A 353 2.63 -31.59 18.53
N VAL A 354 2.89 -32.88 18.73
CA VAL A 354 2.40 -33.60 19.92
C VAL A 354 2.91 -32.94 21.21
N LEU A 355 4.09 -32.31 21.15
CA LEU A 355 4.66 -31.59 22.29
C LEU A 355 3.79 -30.41 22.76
N THR A 356 2.87 -29.91 21.93
CA THR A 356 1.99 -28.79 22.29
C THR A 356 0.68 -29.23 22.95
N VAL A 357 0.42 -30.54 23.05
CA VAL A 357 -0.84 -31.10 23.60
C VAL A 357 -0.64 -32.05 24.78
N ILE A 358 0.61 -32.24 25.22
CA ILE A 358 0.95 -33.05 26.39
C ILE A 358 1.27 -32.16 27.60
N GLU A 359 1.15 -32.71 28.80
CA GLU A 359 1.54 -32.02 30.03
C GLU A 359 3.00 -31.55 29.98
N SER A 360 3.24 -30.31 30.42
CA SER A 360 4.56 -29.69 30.37
C SER A 360 5.65 -30.50 31.10
N SER A 361 5.28 -31.18 32.20
CA SER A 361 6.18 -32.06 32.96
C SER A 361 6.66 -33.28 32.16
N LYS A 362 5.88 -33.72 31.17
CA LYS A 362 6.18 -34.89 30.33
C LYS A 362 7.00 -34.53 29.09
N ILE A 363 7.11 -33.25 28.74
CA ILE A 363 7.77 -32.80 27.51
C ILE A 363 9.24 -33.23 27.48
N ALA A 364 10.02 -32.85 28.50
CA ALA A 364 11.48 -32.94 28.46
C ALA A 364 12.02 -34.37 28.28
N VAL A 365 11.32 -35.37 28.85
CA VAL A 365 11.76 -36.76 28.83
C VAL A 365 10.88 -37.60 27.91
N GLN A 366 9.61 -37.84 28.28
CA GLN A 366 8.75 -38.76 27.53
C GLN A 366 8.39 -38.18 26.16
N GLY A 367 8.03 -36.90 26.10
CA GLY A 367 7.64 -36.21 24.87
C GLY A 367 8.77 -36.19 23.85
N ILE A 368 9.95 -35.70 24.22
CA ILE A 368 11.12 -35.66 23.33
C ILE A 368 11.52 -37.08 22.90
N ALA A 369 11.57 -38.05 23.81
CA ALA A 369 11.91 -39.43 23.46
C ALA A 369 10.92 -40.02 22.45
N TRP A 370 9.62 -39.79 22.65
CA TRP A 370 8.57 -40.23 21.73
C TRP A 370 8.71 -39.58 20.36
N VAL A 371 8.94 -38.26 20.30
CA VAL A 371 9.11 -37.54 19.02
C VAL A 371 10.32 -38.07 18.25
N LYS A 372 11.48 -38.26 18.91
CA LYS A 372 12.67 -38.84 18.28
C LYS A 372 12.39 -40.21 17.69
N LYS A 373 11.78 -41.09 18.49
CA LYS A 373 11.38 -42.43 18.05
C LYS A 373 10.43 -42.36 16.86
N LYS A 374 9.43 -41.47 16.90
CA LYS A 374 8.44 -41.32 15.83
C LYS A 374 9.07 -40.85 14.52
N ILE A 375 10.00 -39.91 14.57
CA ILE A 375 10.74 -39.43 13.40
C ILE A 375 11.57 -40.57 12.81
N GLN A 376 12.27 -41.32 13.66
CA GLN A 376 13.06 -42.48 13.24
C GLN A 376 12.20 -43.52 12.51
N GLU A 377 11.06 -43.92 13.08
CA GLU A 377 10.12 -44.87 12.47
C GLU A 377 9.61 -44.37 11.11
N LEU A 378 9.30 -43.08 10.99
CA LEU A 378 8.85 -42.48 9.73
C LEU A 378 9.96 -42.46 8.68
N CYS A 379 11.20 -42.18 9.09
CA CYS A 379 12.37 -42.23 8.23
C CYS A 379 12.59 -43.65 7.68
N GLU A 380 12.56 -44.66 8.55
CA GLU A 380 12.68 -46.07 8.18
C GLU A 380 11.57 -46.49 7.20
N CYS A 381 10.31 -46.17 7.50
CA CYS A 381 9.17 -46.46 6.64
C CYS A 381 9.27 -45.81 5.24
N LYS A 382 9.93 -44.66 5.13
CA LYS A 382 10.06 -43.88 3.88
C LYS A 382 11.42 -44.05 3.19
N GLY A 383 12.31 -44.89 3.70
CA GLY A 383 13.66 -45.05 3.17
C GLY A 383 14.51 -43.77 3.25
N VAL A 384 14.22 -42.90 4.22
CA VAL A 384 14.95 -41.65 4.47
C VAL A 384 15.97 -41.89 5.58
N GLY A 385 17.19 -41.37 5.44
CA GLY A 385 18.21 -41.47 6.51
C GLY A 385 17.81 -40.67 7.75
N TYR A 386 17.91 -41.28 8.93
CA TYR A 386 17.69 -40.61 10.23
C TYR A 386 19.00 -40.02 10.77
N SER A 387 19.02 -38.71 11.01
CA SER A 387 20.21 -37.99 11.47
C SER A 387 20.36 -38.08 13.00
N ARG A 388 20.74 -39.25 13.53
CA ARG A 388 20.79 -39.51 14.98
C ARG A 388 21.52 -38.44 15.80
N ASP A 389 22.69 -38.00 15.35
CA ASP A 389 23.52 -37.04 16.09
C ASP A 389 22.99 -35.59 16.06
N LYS A 390 21.99 -35.31 15.20
CA LYS A 390 21.39 -33.97 15.04
C LYS A 390 20.11 -33.77 15.85
N TRP A 391 19.48 -34.85 16.33
CA TRP A 391 18.25 -34.84 17.12
C TRP A 391 18.52 -35.03 18.60
#